data_AF-A0A7D7ZJX9-F1
#
_entry.id   AF-A0A7D7ZJX9-F1
#
_cell.length_a   1.000
_cell.length_b   1.000
_cell.length_c   1.000
_cell.angle_alpha   90.00
_cell.angle_beta   90.00
_cell.angle_gamma   90.00
#
_symmetry.space_group_name_H-M   'P 1'
#
loop_
_entity.id
_entity.type
_entity.pdbx_description
1 polymer ?
#
loop_
_entity_poly.entity_id
_entity_poly.type
_entity_poly.pdbx_seq_one_letter_code
_entity_poly.pdbx_strand_id
1 'polypeptide(L)'
;MRGALSLLVVLVPMPALAEGDVRPFDCTVTRTCTDAGNCIVDGSALEFALAPVSIGPDGTGLFELQTSIATYSADLSADRRLSWASADWTQNDMIFTGPETIVWIKRNFEPPQSELHFLTCKEAA
;
A
#
# COMPACT_ATOMS: atom_id res chain seq x y z
N MET A 1 -43.64 -49.94 -6.81
CA MET A 1 -43.53 -48.51 -6.46
C MET A 1 -42.14 -48.31 -5.83
N ARG A 2 -41.20 -47.70 -6.56
CA ARG A 2 -39.82 -47.45 -6.09
C ARG A 2 -39.76 -46.02 -5.54
N GLY A 3 -39.60 -45.87 -4.23
CA GLY A 3 -39.46 -44.58 -3.56
C GLY A 3 -38.06 -44.02 -3.76
N ALA A 4 -37.97 -42.79 -4.28
CA ALA A 4 -36.73 -42.03 -4.37
C ALA A 4 -36.55 -41.24 -3.07
N LEU A 5 -35.48 -41.54 -2.33
CA LEU A 5 -35.09 -40.85 -1.10
C LEU A 5 -34.27 -39.62 -1.51
N SER A 6 -34.86 -38.42 -1.45
CA SER A 6 -34.16 -37.16 -1.69
C SER A 6 -33.31 -36.79 -0.47
N LEU A 7 -31.99 -36.81 -0.63
CA LEU A 7 -31.04 -36.36 0.38
C LEU A 7 -30.98 -34.82 0.35
N LEU A 8 -31.51 -34.19 1.39
CA LEU A 8 -31.47 -32.74 1.57
C LEU A 8 -30.10 -32.35 2.15
N VAL A 9 -29.22 -31.79 1.31
CA VAL A 9 -27.93 -31.22 1.75
C VAL A 9 -28.19 -29.81 2.29
N VAL A 10 -28.03 -29.64 3.60
CA VAL A 10 -28.08 -28.33 4.25
C VAL A 10 -26.70 -27.69 4.13
N LEU A 11 -26.56 -26.73 3.22
CA LEU A 11 -25.39 -25.85 3.13
C LEU A 11 -25.48 -24.82 4.26
N VAL A 12 -24.73 -25.03 5.34
CA VAL A 12 -24.56 -24.02 6.38
C VAL A 12 -23.57 -22.97 5.86
N PRO A 13 -23.94 -21.68 5.78
CA PRO A 13 -23.02 -20.63 5.39
C PRO A 13 -21.96 -20.50 6.50
N MET A 14 -20.71 -20.85 6.19
CA MET A 14 -19.59 -20.47 7.04
C MET A 14 -19.45 -18.95 6.96
N PRO A 15 -19.25 -18.25 8.10
CA PRO A 15 -18.87 -16.85 8.06
C PRO A 15 -17.52 -16.76 7.37
N ALA A 16 -17.51 -16.23 6.15
CA ALA A 16 -16.29 -15.76 5.52
C ALA A 16 -15.82 -14.56 6.34
N LEU A 17 -14.83 -14.78 7.19
CA LEU A 17 -14.04 -13.70 7.76
C LEU A 17 -13.35 -13.02 6.58
N ALA A 18 -13.96 -11.96 6.06
CA ALA A 18 -13.31 -10.99 5.20
C ALA A 18 -12.35 -10.16 6.05
N GLU A 19 -11.35 -10.82 6.66
CA GLU A 19 -10.18 -10.13 7.15
C GLU A 19 -9.48 -9.58 5.91
N GLY A 20 -9.66 -8.27 5.69
CA GLY A 20 -9.11 -7.56 4.55
C GLY A 20 -7.62 -7.88 4.43
N ASP A 21 -7.22 -8.29 3.24
CA ASP A 21 -5.89 -8.76 2.88
C ASP A 21 -4.82 -7.71 3.23
N VAL A 22 -4.31 -7.74 4.47
CA VAL A 22 -3.23 -6.85 4.91
C VAL A 22 -1.94 -7.37 4.30
N ARG A 23 -1.31 -6.54 3.47
CA ARG A 23 -0.09 -6.89 2.76
C ARG A 23 1.10 -6.15 3.36
N PRO A 24 1.96 -6.82 4.14
CA PRO A 24 3.16 -6.22 4.71
C PRO A 24 4.30 -6.18 3.68
N PHE A 25 5.17 -5.18 3.79
CA PHE A 25 6.33 -5.00 2.93
C PHE A 25 7.55 -4.56 3.71
N ASP A 26 8.67 -5.22 3.44
CA ASP A 26 10.00 -4.87 3.92
C ASP A 26 10.77 -4.16 2.81
N CYS A 27 11.25 -2.96 3.12
CA CYS A 27 11.89 -2.10 2.13
C CYS A 27 13.24 -1.58 2.59
N THR A 28 14.08 -1.27 1.60
CA THR A 28 15.33 -0.55 1.78
C THR A 28 15.33 0.68 0.89
N VAL A 29 15.60 1.85 1.47
CA VAL A 29 15.84 3.08 0.73
C VAL A 29 17.23 2.98 0.10
N THR A 30 17.29 2.73 -1.20
CA THR A 30 18.55 2.61 -1.93
C THR A 30 19.20 3.97 -2.17
N ARG A 31 18.39 5.01 -2.38
CA ARG A 31 18.85 6.38 -2.66
C ARG A 31 17.79 7.39 -2.25
N THR A 32 18.23 8.52 -1.71
CA THR A 32 17.40 9.69 -1.42
C THR A 32 17.93 10.88 -2.21
N CYS A 33 17.06 11.60 -2.90
CA CYS A 33 17.38 12.81 -3.65
C CYS A 33 16.55 14.00 -3.16
N THR A 34 17.17 15.18 -3.12
CA THR A 34 16.53 16.46 -2.76
C THR A 34 16.05 17.21 -4.00
N ASP A 35 15.20 18.22 -3.81
CA ASP A 35 14.77 19.16 -4.85
C ASP A 35 15.92 19.91 -5.54
N ALA A 36 17.04 20.12 -4.86
CA ALA A 36 18.28 20.66 -5.43
C ALA A 36 19.04 19.66 -6.34
N GLY A 37 18.56 18.43 -6.47
CA GLY A 37 19.18 17.39 -7.29
C GLY A 37 20.34 16.64 -6.60
N ASN A 38 20.61 16.91 -5.33
CA ASN A 38 21.62 16.17 -4.57
C ASN A 38 21.06 14.80 -4.19
N CYS A 39 21.77 13.73 -4.54
CA CYS A 39 21.39 12.35 -4.24
C CYS A 39 22.45 11.65 -3.40
N ILE A 40 22.02 10.93 -2.37
CA ILE A 40 22.89 10.13 -1.50
C ILE A 40 22.39 8.68 -1.43
N VAL A 41 23.32 7.75 -1.26
CA VAL A 41 22.99 6.37 -0.88
C VAL A 41 22.57 6.39 0.59
N ASP A 42 21.45 5.76 0.89
CA ASP A 42 20.79 5.85 2.20
C ASP A 42 20.95 4.53 2.97
N GLY A 43 20.41 3.43 2.44
CA GLY A 43 20.49 2.09 3.02
C GLY A 43 19.52 1.85 4.19
N SER A 44 18.73 2.85 4.59
CA SER A 44 17.77 2.71 5.69
C SER A 44 16.66 1.69 5.37
N ALA A 45 16.25 0.93 6.38
CA ALA A 45 15.12 0.01 6.30
C ALA A 45 13.79 0.73 6.61
N LEU A 46 12.73 0.35 5.90
CA LEU A 46 11.37 0.83 6.10
C LEU A 46 10.40 -0.34 6.04
N GLU A 47 9.38 -0.30 6.88
CA GLU A 47 8.29 -1.28 6.90
C GLU A 47 6.97 -0.55 6.64
N PHE A 48 6.15 -1.10 5.75
CA PHE A 48 4.78 -0.65 5.56
C PHE A 48 3.82 -1.81 5.38
N ALA A 49 2.55 -1.59 5.68
CA ALA A 49 1.49 -2.52 5.33
C ALA A 49 0.32 -1.80 4.66
N LEU A 50 -0.28 -2.47 3.67
CA LEU A 50 -1.48 -1.98 2.99
C LEU A 50 -2.67 -2.85 3.35
N ALA A 51 -3.70 -2.26 3.94
CA ALA A 51 -4.96 -2.93 4.21
C ALA A 51 -6.07 -2.35 3.31
N PRO A 52 -6.82 -3.19 2.57
CA PRO A 52 -7.88 -2.73 1.69
C PRO A 52 -9.07 -2.19 2.49
N VAL A 53 -9.54 -0.98 2.18
CA VAL A 53 -10.76 -0.41 2.78
C VAL A 53 -11.93 -0.49 1.81
N SER A 54 -11.74 -0.02 0.58
CA SER A 54 -12.75 -0.06 -0.49
C SER A 54 -12.07 -0.07 -1.83
N ILE A 55 -12.10 -1.21 -2.51
CA ILE A 55 -11.37 -1.42 -3.76
C ILE A 55 -12.34 -1.69 -4.91
N GLY A 56 -12.11 -1.03 -6.05
CA GLY A 56 -12.78 -1.27 -7.31
C GLY A 56 -12.36 -2.59 -7.98
N PRO A 57 -13.03 -3.01 -9.05
CA PRO A 57 -12.72 -4.24 -9.76
C PRO A 57 -11.32 -4.26 -10.42
N ASP A 58 -10.68 -3.10 -10.54
CA ASP A 58 -9.34 -2.91 -11.11
C ASP A 58 -8.23 -2.85 -10.06
N GLY A 59 -8.55 -3.05 -8.78
CA GLY A 59 -7.58 -2.97 -7.68
C GLY A 59 -7.29 -1.55 -7.19
N THR A 60 -7.95 -0.53 -7.76
CA THR A 60 -7.82 0.87 -7.33
C THR A 60 -8.77 1.19 -6.18
N GLY A 61 -8.53 2.27 -5.45
CA GLY A 61 -9.42 2.76 -4.41
C GLY A 61 -8.72 3.03 -3.08
N LEU A 62 -9.46 2.87 -2.00
CA LEU A 62 -9.04 3.30 -0.66
C LEU A 62 -8.35 2.17 0.11
N PHE A 63 -7.21 2.51 0.70
CA PHE A 63 -6.41 1.66 1.56
C PHE A 63 -6.08 2.37 2.88
N GLU A 64 -5.83 1.59 3.92
CA GLU A 64 -5.04 2.04 5.07
C GLU A 64 -3.58 1.71 4.81
N LEU A 65 -2.73 2.73 4.80
CA LEU A 65 -1.27 2.61 4.78
C LEU A 65 -0.76 2.68 6.21
N GLN A 66 -0.26 1.56 6.72
CA GLN A 66 0.39 1.47 8.02
C GLN A 66 1.90 1.65 7.84
N THR A 67 2.49 2.47 8.71
CA THR A 67 3.94 2.68 8.83
C THR A 67 4.35 2.44 10.28
N SER A 68 5.65 2.42 10.57
CA SER A 68 6.15 2.26 11.94
C SER A 68 5.69 3.37 12.92
N ILE A 69 5.23 4.51 12.42
CA ILE A 69 4.86 5.68 13.23
C ILE A 69 3.37 6.00 13.24
N ALA A 70 2.64 5.65 12.18
CA ALA A 70 1.25 6.06 12.00
C ALA A 70 0.54 5.25 10.92
N THR A 71 -0.79 5.34 10.92
CA THR A 71 -1.68 4.83 9.87
C THR A 71 -2.30 6.00 9.11
N TYR A 72 -2.32 5.89 7.79
CA TYR A 72 -2.85 6.91 6.89
C TYR A 72 -3.95 6.35 6.02
N SER A 73 -4.93 7.18 5.69
CA SER A 73 -5.85 6.90 4.59
C SER A 73 -5.14 7.22 3.28
N ALA A 74 -5.06 6.24 2.39
CA ALA A 74 -4.31 6.32 1.15
C ALA A 74 -5.18 5.90 -0.05
N ASP A 75 -5.07 6.64 -1.14
CA ASP A 75 -5.80 6.36 -2.39
C ASP A 75 -4.84 5.77 -3.42
N LEU A 76 -5.18 4.60 -3.98
CA LEU A 76 -4.45 3.96 -5.06
C LEU A 76 -5.14 4.23 -6.38
N SER A 77 -4.51 5.00 -7.26
CA SER A 77 -5.01 5.32 -8.58
C SER A 77 -4.58 4.30 -9.65
N ALA A 78 -5.26 4.35 -10.81
CA ALA A 78 -5.03 3.44 -11.93
C ALA A 78 -3.61 3.50 -12.53
N ASP A 79 -2.88 4.62 -12.34
CA ASP A 79 -1.46 4.75 -12.71
C ASP A 79 -0.51 4.13 -11.67
N ARG A 80 -1.03 3.30 -10.75
CA ARG A 80 -0.27 2.62 -9.69
C ARG A 80 0.44 3.60 -8.77
N ARG A 81 -0.25 4.70 -8.43
CA ARG A 81 0.22 5.68 -7.46
C ARG A 81 -0.64 5.60 -6.21
N LEU A 82 0.00 5.38 -5.07
CA LEU A 82 -0.62 5.44 -3.77
C LEU A 82 -0.34 6.81 -3.15
N SER A 83 -1.38 7.58 -2.87
CA SER A 83 -1.27 8.96 -2.41
C SER A 83 -1.88 9.13 -1.01
N TRP A 84 -1.18 9.82 -0.11
CA TRP A 84 -1.68 10.13 1.23
C TRP A 84 -1.08 11.42 1.80
N ALA A 85 -1.78 12.03 2.75
CA ALA A 85 -1.27 13.15 3.54
C ALA A 85 -0.74 12.64 4.89
N SER A 86 0.43 13.11 5.34
CA SER A 86 1.05 12.64 6.59
C SER A 86 1.17 13.68 7.71
N ALA A 87 1.17 14.96 7.35
CA ALA A 87 1.21 16.09 8.28
C ALA A 87 0.58 17.31 7.59
N ASP A 88 0.32 18.37 8.35
CA ASP A 88 -0.10 19.65 7.77
C ASP A 88 0.94 20.04 6.70
N TRP A 89 0.47 20.19 5.47
CA TRP A 89 1.28 20.56 4.28
C TRP A 89 2.17 19.47 3.67
N THR A 90 2.12 18.23 4.13
CA THR A 90 2.90 17.13 3.52
C THR A 90 2.03 16.18 2.71
N GLN A 91 2.30 16.11 1.40
CA GLN A 91 1.71 15.14 0.48
C GLN A 91 2.75 14.11 0.08
N ASN A 92 2.34 12.85 0.10
CA ASN A 92 3.16 11.72 -0.31
C ASN A 92 2.52 11.01 -1.51
N ASP A 93 3.37 10.52 -2.41
CA ASP A 93 3.01 9.62 -3.50
C ASP A 93 4.02 8.46 -3.55
N MET A 94 3.55 7.22 -3.49
CA MET A 94 4.36 6.03 -3.81
C MET A 94 3.96 5.51 -5.18
N ILE A 95 4.93 5.40 -6.08
CA ILE A 95 4.73 4.93 -7.45
C ILE A 95 5.40 3.56 -7.60
N PHE A 96 4.60 2.53 -7.88
CA PHE A 96 5.09 1.17 -8.10
C PHE A 96 5.64 1.04 -9.53
N THR A 97 6.96 1.08 -9.66
CA THR A 97 7.66 1.07 -10.96
C THR A 97 8.03 -0.34 -11.44
N GLY A 98 7.93 -1.34 -10.56
CA GLY A 98 8.23 -2.74 -10.84
C GLY A 98 7.68 -3.67 -9.75
N PRO A 99 8.03 -4.96 -9.75
CA PRO A 99 7.60 -5.92 -8.73
C PRO A 99 8.15 -5.59 -7.33
N GLU A 100 9.40 -5.12 -7.27
CA GLU A 100 10.11 -4.79 -6.03
C GLU A 100 10.58 -3.34 -5.99
N THR A 101 10.27 -2.50 -6.99
CA THR A 101 10.81 -1.14 -7.09
C THR A 101 9.72 -0.09 -6.91
N ILE A 102 9.94 0.81 -5.97
CA ILE A 102 9.02 1.90 -5.64
C ILE A 102 9.77 3.23 -5.66
N VAL A 103 9.13 4.28 -6.16
CA VAL A 103 9.58 5.66 -5.96
C VAL A 103 8.61 6.33 -5.02
N TRP A 104 9.10 6.77 -3.86
CA TRP A 104 8.32 7.57 -2.93
C TRP A 104 8.71 9.04 -3.07
N ILE A 105 7.72 9.86 -3.42
CA ILE A 105 7.83 11.31 -3.52
C ILE A 105 7.18 11.90 -2.27
N LYS A 106 7.96 12.64 -1.50
CA LYS A 106 7.48 13.42 -0.36
C LYS A 106 7.57 14.90 -0.71
N ARG A 107 6.46 15.62 -0.59
CA ARG A 107 6.40 17.06 -0.86
C ARG A 107 5.87 17.76 0.37
N ASN A 108 6.64 18.72 0.88
CA ASN A 108 6.15 19.71 1.82
C ASN A 108 5.82 20.99 1.05
N PHE A 109 4.68 21.60 1.35
CA PHE A 109 4.27 22.86 0.72
C PHE A 109 4.66 24.09 1.53
N GLU A 110 5.02 23.95 2.81
CA GLU A 110 5.42 25.09 3.67
C GLU A 110 6.51 24.68 4.68
N PRO A 111 7.77 25.14 4.49
CA PRO A 111 8.29 25.73 3.26
C PRO A 111 8.27 24.70 2.11
N PRO A 112 8.23 25.15 0.84
CA PRO A 112 8.18 24.25 -0.31
C PRO A 112 9.48 23.46 -0.41
N GLN A 113 9.38 22.14 -0.26
CA GLN A 113 10.50 21.20 -0.35
C GLN A 113 10.01 19.89 -0.95
N SER A 114 10.90 19.17 -1.65
CA SER A 114 10.59 17.81 -2.09
C SER A 114 11.76 16.86 -1.94
N GLU A 115 11.43 15.62 -1.61
CA GLU A 115 12.36 14.50 -1.48
C GLU A 115 11.85 13.33 -2.32
N LEU A 116 12.79 12.61 -2.93
CA LEU A 116 12.57 11.42 -3.74
C LEU A 116 13.35 10.28 -3.12
N HIS A 117 12.65 9.25 -2.66
CA HIS A 117 13.24 8.01 -2.16
C HIS A 117 13.05 6.91 -3.19
N PHE A 118 14.14 6.23 -3.53
CA PHE A 118 14.13 5.04 -4.38
C PHE A 118 14.20 3.82 -3.47
N LEU A 119 13.14 2.99 -3.48
CA LEU A 119 13.03 1.84 -2.61
C LEU A 119 13.12 0.54 -3.39
N THR A 120 13.78 -0.44 -2.78
CA THR A 120 13.62 -1.85 -3.11
C THR A 120 12.82 -2.51 -2.01
N CYS A 121 11.72 -3.15 -2.36
CA CYS A 121 10.69 -3.66 -1.46
C CYS A 121 10.36 -5.10 -1.77
N LYS A 122 10.07 -5.89 -0.74
CA LYS A 122 9.54 -7.24 -0.87
C LYS A 122 8.32 -7.37 0.03
N GLU A 123 7.34 -8.11 -0.43
CA GLU A 123 6.23 -8.51 0.44
C GLU A 123 6.82 -9.39 1.56
N ALA A 124 6.50 -9.06 2.81
CA ALA A 124 7.00 -9.81 3.96
C ALA A 124 6.27 -11.17 4.03
N ALA A 125 7.00 -12.20 4.46
CA ALA A 125 6.53 -13.59 4.48
C ALA A 125 5.72 -13.95 5.74
#